data_AF-A0A956MEP0-F1
#
_entry.id   AF-A0A956MEP0-F1
#
_cell.length_a   1.000
_cell.length_b   1.000
_cell.length_c   1.000
_cell.angle_alpha   90.00
_cell.angle_beta   90.00
_cell.angle_gamma   90.00
#
_symmetry.space_group_name_H-M   'P 1'
#
loop_
_entity.id
_entity.type
_entity.pdbx_description
1 polymer ?
#
loop_
_entity_poly.entity_id
_entity_poly.type
_entity_poly.pdbx_seq_one_letter_code
_entity_poly.pdbx_strand_id
1 'polypeptide(L)'
;MTLANQMPIAGGHSRQTVRPQQDPALAYEAEYTVVAGDYFTTLDIPILRGRALRGIGREPEPVVVVNEALASMFWPGEDPIGKVL
;
A
#
# COMPACT_ATOMS: atom_id res chain seq x y z
N MET A 1 -20.30 0.78 25.21
CA MET A 1 -20.62 0.90 23.77
C MET A 1 -19.44 0.35 22.99
N THR A 2 -19.70 -0.38 21.90
CA THR A 2 -18.89 -1.49 21.36
C THR A 2 -18.03 -1.10 20.15
N LEU A 3 -17.11 -2.02 19.75
CA LEU A 3 -16.27 -2.17 18.53
C LEU A 3 -14.80 -1.71 18.66
N ALA A 4 -13.78 -2.45 18.20
CA ALA A 4 -13.67 -3.70 17.43
C ALA A 4 -12.34 -4.37 17.85
N ASN A 5 -12.29 -5.64 18.29
CA ASN A 5 -12.16 -6.87 17.51
C ASN A 5 -11.46 -6.70 16.15
N GLN A 6 -10.24 -7.24 15.99
CA GLN A 6 -9.79 -8.11 14.88
C GLN A 6 -8.24 -8.18 14.81
N MET A 7 -7.69 -9.32 15.23
CA MET A 7 -6.56 -10.00 14.56
C MET A 7 -6.90 -11.50 14.66
N PRO A 8 -6.80 -12.30 13.59
CA PRO A 8 -5.50 -12.84 13.17
C PRO A 8 -5.44 -13.01 11.64
N ILE A 9 -4.44 -12.53 10.90
CA ILE A 9 -3.03 -12.94 10.92
C ILE A 9 -2.25 -11.76 10.29
N ALA A 10 -1.41 -11.11 11.10
CA ALA A 10 -0.37 -10.14 10.74
C ALA A 10 -0.67 -9.12 9.62
N GLY A 11 -1.46 -8.09 9.93
CA GLY A 11 -1.56 -6.88 9.12
C GLY A 11 -2.50 -5.88 9.78
N GLY A 12 -1.96 -4.94 10.57
CA GLY A 12 -2.77 -3.88 11.16
C GLY A 12 -3.39 -3.02 10.07
N HIS A 13 -4.72 -2.84 10.10
CA HIS A 13 -5.40 -1.84 9.27
C HIS A 13 -5.09 -0.48 9.87
N SER A 14 -4.07 0.18 9.33
CA SER A 14 -3.65 1.48 9.79
C SER A 14 -4.12 2.51 8.78
N ARG A 15 -4.91 3.48 9.25
CA ARG A 15 -5.35 4.61 8.44
C ARG A 15 -4.27 5.67 8.51
N GLN A 16 -3.69 6.00 7.36
CA GLN A 16 -2.68 7.04 7.26
C GLN A 16 -3.15 8.10 6.27
N THR A 17 -3.01 9.36 6.67
CA THR A 17 -3.14 10.46 5.72
C THR A 17 -1.90 10.45 4.84
N VAL A 18 -2.11 10.17 3.55
CA VAL A 18 -1.05 10.13 2.56
C VAL A 18 -1.13 11.40 1.73
N ARG A 19 0.02 12.05 1.53
CA ARG A 19 0.11 13.33 0.81
C ARG A 19 0.96 13.10 -0.44
N PRO A 20 0.41 13.28 -1.66
CA PRO A 20 1.21 13.17 -2.87
C PRO A 20 2.36 14.16 -2.79
N GLN A 21 3.57 13.72 -3.11
CA GLN A 21 4.70 14.64 -3.18
C GLN A 21 4.50 15.73 -4.26
N GLN A 22 3.67 15.46 -5.28
CA GLN A 22 3.33 16.42 -6.33
C GLN A 22 2.39 17.53 -5.86
N ASP A 23 1.50 17.26 -4.88
CA ASP A 23 0.58 18.24 -4.32
C ASP A 23 0.36 17.99 -2.82
N PRO A 24 1.18 18.61 -1.94
CA PRO A 24 1.08 18.43 -0.49
C PRO A 24 -0.23 18.96 0.11
N ALA A 25 -1.01 19.76 -0.64
CA ALA A 25 -2.29 20.29 -0.20
C ALA A 25 -3.41 19.25 -0.33
N LEU A 26 -3.25 18.25 -1.20
CA LEU A 26 -4.17 17.12 -1.31
C LEU A 26 -3.80 16.08 -0.24
N ALA A 27 -4.65 15.94 0.77
CA ALA A 27 -4.53 14.91 1.79
C ALA A 27 -5.59 13.84 1.52
N TYR A 28 -5.15 12.63 1.18
CA TYR A 28 -6.04 11.49 1.02
C TYR A 28 -5.95 10.59 2.25
N GLU A 29 -7.09 10.16 2.78
CA GLU A 29 -7.09 9.05 3.73
C GLU A 29 -6.89 7.75 2.94
N ALA A 30 -5.77 7.09 3.18
CA ALA A 30 -5.51 5.77 2.65
C ALA A 30 -5.43 4.78 3.81
N GLU A 31 -6.09 3.64 3.63
CA GLU A 31 -5.91 2.49 4.51
C GLU A 31 -4.79 1.63 3.94
N TYR A 32 -3.77 1.35 4.74
CA TYR A 32 -2.75 0.38 4.37
C TYR A 32 -2.84 -0.86 5.26
N THR A 33 -2.48 -1.99 4.67
CA THR A 33 -2.36 -3.26 5.38
C THR A 33 -0.95 -3.77 5.15
N VAL A 34 -0.27 -4.12 6.24
CA VAL A 34 1.03 -4.79 6.16
C VAL A 34 0.77 -6.25 5.79
N VAL A 35 1.38 -6.72 4.71
CA VAL A 35 1.21 -8.09 4.23
C VAL A 35 2.56 -8.78 4.07
N ALA A 36 2.57 -10.11 4.14
CA ALA A 36 3.75 -10.90 3.83
C ALA A 36 4.09 -10.82 2.32
N GLY A 37 5.35 -11.07 1.96
CA GLY A 37 5.80 -10.94 0.57
C GLY A 37 5.13 -11.92 -0.41
N ASP A 38 4.67 -13.06 0.09
CA ASP A 38 3.93 -14.08 -0.65
C ASP A 38 2.41 -13.86 -0.67
N TYR A 39 1.90 -12.78 -0.07
CA TYR A 39 0.46 -12.50 0.03
C TYR A 39 -0.23 -12.46 -1.34
N PHE A 40 0.33 -11.70 -2.28
CA PHE A 40 -0.25 -11.55 -3.62
C PHE A 40 -0.26 -12.87 -4.38
N THR A 41 0.82 -13.66 -4.28
CA THR A 41 0.90 -14.99 -4.89
C THR A 41 -0.07 -15.98 -4.24
N THR A 42 -0.21 -15.93 -2.91
CA THR A 42 -1.10 -16.83 -2.15
C THR A 42 -2.56 -16.59 -2.48
N LEU A 43 -2.94 -15.35 -2.75
CA LEU A 43 -4.31 -14.96 -3.11
C LEU A 43 -4.54 -14.87 -4.62
N ASP A 44 -3.55 -15.26 -5.44
CA ASP A 44 -3.60 -15.17 -6.90
C ASP A 44 -3.96 -13.76 -7.42
N ILE A 45 -3.44 -12.73 -6.74
CA ILE A 45 -3.60 -11.32 -7.10
C ILE A 45 -2.44 -10.93 -8.03
N PRO A 46 -2.70 -10.64 -9.32
CA PRO A 46 -1.65 -10.28 -10.26
C PRO A 46 -1.12 -8.85 -10.01
N ILE A 47 0.20 -8.70 -10.04
CA ILE A 47 0.86 -7.40 -10.07
C ILE A 47 0.90 -6.90 -11.52
N LEU A 48 0.15 -5.83 -11.82
CA LEU A 48 0.06 -5.28 -13.18
C LEU A 48 1.36 -4.62 -13.66
N ARG A 49 2.09 -3.97 -12.73
CA ARG A 49 3.32 -3.22 -12.99
C ARG A 49 4.25 -3.32 -11.78
N GLY A 50 5.56 -3.45 -12.03
CA GLY A 50 6.57 -3.51 -10.97
C GLY A 50 6.79 -4.93 -10.42
N ARG A 51 6.97 -5.05 -9.10
CA ARG A 51 7.26 -6.32 -8.41
C ARG A 51 6.44 -6.45 -7.12
N ALA A 52 6.12 -7.68 -6.75
CA ALA A 52 5.52 -7.98 -5.45
C ALA A 52 6.45 -7.58 -4.29
N LEU A 53 5.87 -7.38 -3.12
CA LEU A 53 6.64 -7.15 -1.89
C LEU A 53 7.57 -8.34 -1.64
N ARG A 54 8.82 -8.07 -1.27
CA ARG A 54 9.70 -9.12 -0.77
C ARG A 54 9.32 -9.41 0.68
N GLY A 55 9.51 -10.67 1.11
CA GLY A 55 9.23 -11.07 2.48
C GLY A 55 9.93 -10.17 3.49
N ILE A 56 9.43 -10.17 4.73
CA ILE A 56 9.93 -9.34 5.82
C ILE A 56 11.37 -9.78 6.16
N GLY A 57 12.34 -9.23 5.44
CA GLY A 57 13.76 -9.40 5.70
C GLY A 57 14.19 -8.60 6.93
N ARG A 58 15.48 -8.73 7.31
CA ARG A 58 16.06 -7.93 8.40
C ARG A 58 16.04 -6.42 8.14
N GLU A 59 15.96 -6.01 6.88
CA GLU A 59 15.82 -4.62 6.47
C GLU A 59 14.53 -4.48 5.64
N PRO A 60 13.45 -3.91 6.21
CA PRO A 60 12.25 -3.63 5.43
C PRO A 60 12.58 -2.54 4.39
N GLU A 61 12.47 -2.89 3.10
CA GLU A 61 12.51 -1.89 2.04
C GLU A 61 11.25 -0.99 2.19
N PRO A 62 11.38 0.36 2.14
CA PRO A 62 10.24 1.28 2.25
C PRO A 62 9.45 1.31 0.93
N VAL A 63 8.88 0.17 0.55
CA VAL A 63 8.14 -0.04 -0.69
C VAL A 63 6.70 -0.40 -0.39
N VAL A 64 5.78 0.05 -1.24
CA VAL A 64 4.34 -0.20 -1.11
C VAL A 64 3.77 -0.66 -2.44
N VAL A 65 2.71 -1.47 -2.37
CA VAL A 65 1.88 -1.79 -3.53
C VAL A 65 0.58 -1.02 -3.37
N VAL A 66 0.21 -0.27 -4.41
CA VAL A 66 -1.02 0.54 -4.45
C VAL A 66 -1.98 -0.03 -5.49
N ASN A 67 -3.28 0.20 -5.31
CA ASN A 67 -4.25 -0.16 -6.34
C ASN A 67 -4.26 0.88 -7.48
N GLU A 68 -4.88 0.51 -8.60
CA GLU A 68 -4.96 1.36 -9.79
C GLU A 68 -5.69 2.68 -9.54
N ALA A 69 -6.73 2.68 -8.69
CA ALA A 69 -7.46 3.89 -8.34
C ALA A 69 -6.58 4.90 -7.61
N LEU A 70 -5.82 4.48 -6.59
CA LEU A 70 -4.91 5.35 -5.85
C LEU A 70 -3.76 5.82 -6.75
N ALA A 71 -3.22 4.94 -7.59
CA ALA A 71 -2.20 5.33 -8.57
C ALA A 71 -2.71 6.43 -9.52
N SER A 72 -3.95 6.30 -10.01
CA SER A 72 -4.57 7.29 -10.91
C SER A 72 -4.88 8.63 -10.23
N MET A 73 -5.17 8.61 -8.93
CA MET A 73 -5.43 9.82 -8.14
C MET A 73 -4.15 10.58 -7.81
N PHE A 74 -3.08 9.87 -7.47
CA PHE A 74 -1.81 10.47 -7.03
C PHE A 74 -0.87 10.80 -8.19
N TRP A 75 -0.89 10.02 -9.28
CA TRP A 75 -0.01 10.17 -10.44
C TRP A 75 -0.82 10.04 -11.75
N PRO A 76 -1.75 10.98 -12.01
CA PRO A 76 -2.60 10.93 -13.19
C PRO A 76 -1.77 11.00 -14.48
N GLY A 77 -1.76 9.91 -15.26
CA GLY A 77 -1.03 9.83 -16.53
C GLY A 77 0.48 9.64 -16.39
N GLU A 78 0.99 9.41 -15.18
CA GLU A 78 2.41 9.15 -14.91
C GLU A 78 2.64 7.70 -14.46
N ASP A 79 3.88 7.20 -14.62
CA ASP A 79 4.25 5.90 -14.07
C ASP A 79 4.46 6.03 -12.54
N PRO A 80 3.70 5.29 -11.71
CA PRO A 80 3.81 5.36 -10.25
C PRO A 80 5.08 4.68 -9.71
N ILE A 81 5.79 3.89 -10.52
CA ILE A 81 7.01 3.19 -10.08
C ILE A 81 8.11 4.20 -9.75
N GLY A 82 8.64 4.12 -8.52
CA GLY A 82 9.73 4.99 -8.04
C GLY A 82 9.27 6.33 -7.46
N LYS A 83 7.95 6.58 -7.40
CA LYS A 83 7.38 7.74 -6.73
C LYS A 83 7.26 7.51 -5.23
N VAL A 84 7.19 8.60 -4.47
CA VAL A 84 7.12 8.59 -3.01
C VAL A 84 5.80 9.23 -2.55
N LEU A 85 5.27 8.70 -1.45
CA LEU A 85 4.02 9.05 -0.78
C LEU A 85 4.29 9.66 0.61
#